data_AF-A0A1M5JGB5-F1
#
_entry.id   AF-A0A1M5JGB5-F1
#
_cell.length_a   1.000
_cell.length_b   1.000
_cell.length_c   1.000
_cell.angle_alpha   90.00
_cell.angle_beta   90.00
_cell.angle_gamma   90.00
#
_symmetry.space_group_name_H-M   'P 1'
#
loop_
_entity.id
_entity.type
_entity.pdbx_description
1 polymer ?
#
loop_
_entity_poly.entity_id
_entity_poly.type
_entity_poly.pdbx_seq_one_letter_code
_entity_poly.pdbx_strand_id
1 'polypeptide(L)'
;MSYVLKIVVPSVPPYNHDAYGFADKLLRDAKGQAPAPRLIQFHDAITERFPCASSGAYLMDDSVQCPWAHNPLMDCFAGEIGIISITCRNVEVIPFLLRRAGALALTVIDEQAGKVHRPATFCLTLDSIQKLVDQDAMIDKLMPLLKRDRDEVLIMLATPKAVIRRRLDHVSAQRLAKTLDLIGCNCTVEKELAEDGMTIPISGPGARAAPIPSTYLSQSDPIDDEPVRRASLLSRLWERVTRSRVQQW
;
A
#
# COMPACT_ATOMS: atom_id res chain seq x y z
N MET A 1 11.21 -11.23 -19.66
CA MET A 1 9.86 -11.36 -19.07
C MET A 1 9.75 -10.36 -17.94
N SER A 2 8.64 -9.63 -17.81
CA SER A 2 8.45 -8.66 -16.71
C SER A 2 7.79 -9.32 -15.50
N TYR A 3 8.09 -8.84 -14.29
CA TYR A 3 7.48 -9.22 -13.02
C TYR A 3 6.37 -8.25 -12.64
N VAL A 4 5.15 -8.71 -12.35
CA VAL A 4 4.00 -7.83 -12.10
C VAL A 4 3.58 -7.88 -10.63
N LEU A 5 3.46 -6.70 -10.02
CA LEU A 5 2.95 -6.50 -8.67
C LEU A 5 1.78 -5.51 -8.69
N LYS A 6 0.70 -5.83 -7.98
CA LYS A 6 -0.41 -4.90 -7.72
C LYS A 6 -0.30 -4.37 -6.30
N ILE A 7 -0.26 -3.06 -6.13
CA ILE A 7 -0.14 -2.36 -4.85
C ILE A 7 -1.50 -1.76 -4.50
N VAL A 8 -2.08 -2.14 -3.37
CA VAL A 8 -3.45 -1.78 -2.99
C VAL A 8 -3.45 -1.06 -1.63
N VAL A 9 -4.15 0.07 -1.57
CA VAL A 9 -4.30 0.88 -0.35
C VAL A 9 -5.34 0.32 0.63
N PRO A 10 -6.59 -0.01 0.21
CA PRO A 10 -7.61 -0.47 1.14
C PRO A 10 -7.28 -1.86 1.69
N SER A 11 -8.00 -2.19 2.77
CA SER A 11 -7.95 -3.55 3.31
C SER A 11 -8.50 -4.54 2.29
N VAL A 12 -7.64 -5.44 1.85
CA VAL A 12 -7.98 -6.52 0.92
C VAL A 12 -8.69 -7.65 1.70
N PRO A 13 -9.60 -8.41 1.06
CA PRO A 13 -10.20 -9.59 1.68
C PRO A 13 -9.17 -10.55 2.31
N PRO A 14 -9.56 -11.27 3.38
CA PRO A 14 -8.64 -12.15 4.10
C PRO A 14 -8.19 -13.34 3.26
N TYR A 15 -9.01 -13.79 2.30
CA TYR A 15 -8.66 -14.90 1.42
C TYR A 15 -7.87 -14.44 0.20
N ASN A 16 -6.81 -15.18 -0.14
CA ASN A 16 -5.94 -14.82 -1.26
C ASN A 16 -6.67 -14.86 -2.60
N HIS A 17 -7.57 -15.81 -2.83
CA HIS A 17 -8.30 -15.90 -4.10
C HIS A 17 -9.19 -14.67 -4.35
N ASP A 18 -9.89 -14.19 -3.32
CA ASP A 18 -10.74 -13.00 -3.38
C ASP A 18 -9.93 -11.71 -3.58
N ALA A 19 -8.69 -11.68 -3.10
CA ALA A 19 -7.81 -10.52 -3.22
C ALA A 19 -7.55 -10.11 -4.68
N TYR A 20 -7.34 -11.08 -5.57
CA TYR A 20 -7.08 -10.82 -6.99
C TYR A 20 -8.30 -10.20 -7.67
N GLY A 21 -9.48 -10.80 -7.49
CA GLY A 21 -10.73 -10.29 -8.05
C GLY A 21 -11.09 -8.89 -7.49
N PHE A 22 -10.80 -8.66 -6.22
CA PHE A 22 -10.94 -7.35 -5.59
C PHE A 22 -10.02 -6.30 -6.23
N ALA A 23 -8.73 -6.62 -6.43
CA ALA A 23 -7.78 -5.70 -7.06
C ALA A 23 -8.15 -5.39 -8.51
N ASP A 24 -8.64 -6.37 -9.27
CA ASP A 24 -9.10 -6.17 -10.65
C ASP A 24 -10.32 -5.25 -10.72
N LYS A 25 -11.25 -5.39 -9.76
CA LYS A 25 -12.37 -4.47 -9.65
C LYS A 25 -11.88 -3.06 -9.34
N LEU A 26 -10.99 -2.92 -8.36
CA LEU A 26 -10.47 -1.63 -7.96
C LEU A 26 -9.69 -0.92 -9.08
N LEU A 27 -8.96 -1.68 -9.90
CA LEU A 27 -8.32 -1.15 -11.11
C LEU A 27 -9.31 -0.58 -12.13
N ARG A 28 -10.45 -1.26 -12.35
CA ARG A 28 -11.49 -0.76 -13.26
C ARG A 28 -12.10 0.53 -12.75
N ASP A 29 -12.33 0.59 -11.44
CA ASP A 29 -12.99 1.73 -10.78
C ASP A 29 -12.04 2.95 -10.67
N ALA A 30 -10.73 2.71 -10.60
CA ALA A 30 -9.70 3.74 -10.45
C ALA A 30 -9.44 4.58 -11.72
N LYS A 31 -9.98 4.20 -12.88
CA LYS A 31 -9.72 4.89 -14.15
C LYS A 31 -10.09 6.38 -14.07
N GLY A 32 -9.11 7.24 -14.37
CA GLY A 32 -9.28 8.70 -14.34
C GLY A 32 -9.22 9.33 -12.95
N GLN A 33 -8.95 8.54 -11.90
CA GLN A 33 -8.80 9.05 -10.54
C GLN A 33 -7.34 9.36 -10.23
N ALA A 34 -7.11 10.46 -9.50
CA ALA A 34 -5.80 10.77 -8.97
C ALA A 34 -5.32 9.68 -7.98
N PRO A 35 -4.02 9.35 -7.96
CA PRO A 35 -3.47 8.38 -7.02
C PRO A 35 -3.66 8.80 -5.56
N ALA A 36 -3.97 7.82 -4.70
CA ALA A 36 -4.08 8.03 -3.27
C ALA A 36 -2.73 8.50 -2.69
N PRO A 37 -2.73 9.41 -1.68
CA PRO A 37 -1.50 9.99 -1.14
C PRO A 37 -0.47 8.95 -0.67
N ARG A 38 -0.92 7.79 -0.15
CA ARG A 38 -0.01 6.70 0.26
C ARG A 38 0.70 6.03 -0.93
N LEU A 39 0.05 5.95 -2.09
CA LEU A 39 0.68 5.43 -3.31
C LEU A 39 1.70 6.43 -3.85
N ILE A 40 1.43 7.73 -3.73
CA ILE A 40 2.41 8.77 -4.07
C ILE A 40 3.65 8.65 -3.18
N GLN A 41 3.46 8.55 -1.85
CA GLN A 41 4.57 8.32 -0.91
C GLN A 41 5.34 7.03 -1.21
N PHE A 42 4.63 5.98 -1.63
CA PHE A 42 5.26 4.73 -2.05
C PHE A 42 6.08 4.92 -3.32
N HIS A 43 5.51 5.54 -4.36
CA HIS A 43 6.19 5.89 -5.60
C HIS A 43 7.48 6.69 -5.33
N ASP A 44 7.40 7.73 -4.51
CA ASP A 44 8.54 8.60 -4.21
C ASP A 44 9.65 7.81 -3.50
N ALA A 45 9.30 7.01 -2.50
CA ALA A 45 10.27 6.18 -1.77
C ALA A 45 10.95 5.09 -2.63
N ILE A 46 10.25 4.57 -3.65
CA ILE A 46 10.82 3.55 -4.54
C ILE A 46 11.65 4.16 -5.67
N THR A 47 11.27 5.33 -6.16
CA THR A 47 12.00 6.04 -7.21
C THR A 47 13.22 6.79 -6.68
N GLU A 48 13.25 7.14 -5.38
CA GLU A 48 14.46 7.61 -4.71
C GLU A 48 15.58 6.56 -4.74
N ARG A 49 15.25 5.29 -4.53
CA ARG A 49 16.23 4.18 -4.55
C ARG A 49 16.48 3.62 -5.95
N PHE A 50 15.44 3.53 -6.75
CA PHE A 50 15.46 2.97 -8.10
C PHE A 50 14.83 3.98 -9.07
N PRO A 51 15.63 4.95 -9.57
CA PRO A 51 15.13 6.02 -10.42
C PRO A 51 14.41 5.50 -11.67
N CYS A 52 13.46 6.30 -12.18
CA CYS A 52 12.79 6.02 -13.44
C CYS A 52 13.65 6.42 -14.64
N ALA A 53 13.45 5.76 -15.80
CA ALA A 53 14.15 6.18 -17.02
C ALA A 53 13.81 7.64 -17.39
N SER A 54 12.57 8.04 -17.12
CA SER A 54 12.07 9.41 -17.35
C SER A 54 12.68 10.47 -16.43
N SER A 55 13.42 10.11 -15.37
CA SER A 55 14.02 11.09 -14.46
C SER A 55 15.35 11.65 -14.97
N GLY A 56 15.87 11.15 -16.10
CA GLY A 56 17.19 11.54 -16.62
C GLY A 56 18.37 11.01 -15.81
N ALA A 57 18.12 10.06 -14.89
CA ALA A 57 19.18 9.46 -14.05
C ALA A 57 20.05 8.45 -14.80
N TYR A 58 19.62 7.99 -15.98
CA TYR A 58 20.33 7.04 -16.81
C TYR A 58 20.89 7.76 -18.04
N LEU A 59 22.16 7.48 -18.39
CA LEU A 59 22.69 7.79 -19.71
C LEU A 59 21.96 6.92 -20.75
N MET A 60 21.90 7.36 -22.02
CA MET A 60 21.15 6.67 -23.07
C MET A 60 21.47 5.16 -23.17
N ASP A 61 22.74 4.78 -22.97
CA ASP A 61 23.20 3.39 -23.02
C ASP A 61 22.90 2.59 -21.73
N ASP A 62 22.62 3.24 -20.61
CA ASP A 62 22.36 2.60 -19.30
C ASP A 62 20.86 2.44 -18.99
N SER A 63 19.99 2.73 -19.95
CA SER A 63 18.54 2.53 -19.80
C SER A 63 18.15 1.08 -19.49
N VAL A 64 19.01 0.11 -19.82
CA VAL A 64 18.90 -1.32 -19.47
C VAL A 64 18.93 -1.55 -17.95
N GLN A 65 19.51 -0.62 -17.19
CA GLN A 65 19.60 -0.70 -15.73
C GLN A 65 18.32 -0.24 -15.02
N CYS A 66 17.39 0.41 -15.74
CA CYS A 66 16.10 0.81 -15.20
C CYS A 66 15.24 -0.43 -14.92
N PRO A 67 14.82 -0.65 -13.65
CA PRO A 67 14.06 -1.85 -13.31
C PRO A 67 12.61 -1.81 -13.77
N TRP A 68 12.08 -0.65 -14.19
CA TRP A 68 10.67 -0.47 -14.50
C TRP A 68 10.35 -0.72 -15.97
N ALA A 69 9.28 -1.47 -16.23
CA ALA A 69 8.78 -1.70 -17.58
C ALA A 69 8.08 -0.47 -18.18
N HIS A 70 7.46 0.34 -17.32
CA HIS A 70 6.69 1.51 -17.71
C HIS A 70 7.38 2.77 -17.20
N ASN A 71 7.47 3.78 -18.07
CA ASN A 71 8.05 5.08 -17.75
C ASN A 71 7.18 6.16 -18.42
N PRO A 72 6.71 7.19 -17.68
CA PRO A 72 6.88 7.42 -16.25
C PRO A 72 6.19 6.35 -15.38
N LEU A 73 6.84 5.92 -14.29
CA LEU A 73 6.25 4.94 -13.37
C LEU A 73 4.99 5.47 -12.68
N MET A 74 4.89 6.80 -12.49
CA MET A 74 3.73 7.44 -11.87
C MET A 74 2.42 7.16 -12.59
N ASP A 75 2.44 6.97 -13.90
CA ASP A 75 1.27 6.69 -14.72
C ASP A 75 0.69 5.29 -14.47
N CYS A 76 1.43 4.44 -13.73
CA CYS A 76 0.97 3.12 -13.30
C CYS A 76 0.11 3.15 -12.02
N PHE A 77 -0.09 4.31 -11.41
CA PHE A 77 -0.91 4.47 -10.21
C PHE A 77 -2.18 5.24 -10.55
N ALA A 78 -3.31 4.80 -10.02
CA ALA A 78 -4.59 5.48 -10.15
C ALA A 78 -5.50 5.13 -8.98
N GLY A 79 -6.26 6.10 -8.47
CA GLY A 79 -7.13 5.90 -7.31
C GLY A 79 -6.41 5.21 -6.16
N GLU A 80 -6.91 4.06 -5.71
CA GLU A 80 -6.35 3.28 -4.59
C GLU A 80 -5.49 2.07 -5.01
N ILE A 81 -5.05 1.98 -6.27
CA ILE A 81 -4.20 0.89 -6.79
C ILE A 81 -3.04 1.39 -7.65
N GLY A 82 -1.93 0.63 -7.65
CA GLY A 82 -0.87 0.75 -8.64
C GLY A 82 -0.46 -0.60 -9.22
N ILE A 83 -0.06 -0.62 -10.48
CA ILE A 83 0.44 -1.83 -11.16
C ILE A 83 1.89 -1.62 -11.57
N ILE A 84 2.80 -2.26 -10.85
CA ILE A 84 4.23 -2.14 -11.14
C ILE A 84 4.67 -3.35 -11.93
N SER A 85 5.31 -3.09 -13.06
CA SER A 85 5.95 -4.12 -13.88
C SER A 85 7.47 -3.91 -13.84
N ILE A 86 8.21 -4.97 -13.50
CA ILE A 86 9.66 -4.95 -13.28
C ILE A 86 10.35 -5.75 -14.39
N THR A 87 11.27 -5.16 -15.13
CA THR A 87 11.96 -5.81 -16.27
C THR A 87 13.28 -6.48 -15.87
N CYS A 88 13.99 -5.92 -14.89
CA CYS A 88 15.28 -6.43 -14.43
C CYS A 88 15.45 -6.23 -12.91
N ARG A 89 16.49 -6.84 -12.33
CA ARG A 89 16.84 -6.72 -10.90
C ARG A 89 15.71 -7.08 -9.92
N ASN A 90 14.79 -7.95 -10.33
CA ASN A 90 13.66 -8.40 -9.50
C ASN A 90 14.08 -8.93 -8.11
N VAL A 91 15.22 -9.63 -8.03
CA VAL A 91 15.80 -10.14 -6.77
C VAL A 91 16.10 -9.03 -5.75
N GLU A 92 16.49 -7.84 -6.21
CA GLU A 92 16.79 -6.69 -5.33
C GLU A 92 15.56 -5.80 -5.12
N VAL A 93 14.81 -5.56 -6.21
CA VAL A 93 13.69 -4.61 -6.23
C VAL A 93 12.51 -5.14 -5.42
N ILE A 94 12.10 -6.40 -5.61
CA ILE A 94 10.90 -6.95 -4.96
C ILE A 94 11.01 -6.89 -3.43
N PRO A 95 12.08 -7.38 -2.78
CA PRO A 95 12.19 -7.28 -1.32
C PRO A 95 12.17 -5.84 -0.81
N PHE A 96 12.71 -4.89 -1.56
CA PHE A 96 12.65 -3.48 -1.21
C PHE A 96 11.22 -2.93 -1.32
N LEU A 97 10.51 -3.23 -2.41
CA LEU A 97 9.10 -2.85 -2.59
C LEU A 97 8.22 -3.38 -1.46
N LEU A 98 8.36 -4.67 -1.11
CA LEU A 98 7.60 -5.29 -0.02
C LEU A 98 7.85 -4.61 1.33
N ARG A 99 9.10 -4.26 1.65
CA ARG A 99 9.43 -3.53 2.88
C ARG A 99 8.81 -2.14 2.91
N ARG A 100 8.89 -1.39 1.80
CA ARG A 100 8.30 -0.04 1.69
C ARG A 100 6.78 -0.07 1.74
N ALA A 101 6.15 -1.03 1.07
CA ALA A 101 4.71 -1.23 1.11
C ALA A 101 4.24 -1.56 2.53
N GLY A 102 4.94 -2.47 3.23
CA GLY A 102 4.65 -2.80 4.62
C GLY A 102 4.76 -1.60 5.56
N ALA A 103 5.77 -0.74 5.37
CA ALA A 103 5.93 0.48 6.16
C ALA A 103 4.80 1.50 5.95
N LEU A 104 4.19 1.51 4.76
CA LEU A 104 3.06 2.39 4.41
C LEU A 104 1.69 1.71 4.60
N ALA A 105 1.66 0.54 5.25
CA ALA A 105 0.45 -0.25 5.45
C ALA A 105 -0.30 -0.57 4.15
N LEU A 106 0.44 -0.84 3.06
CA LEU A 106 -0.09 -1.23 1.75
C LEU A 106 -0.08 -2.75 1.59
N THR A 107 -1.06 -3.27 0.85
CA THR A 107 -1.08 -4.68 0.44
C THR A 107 -0.39 -4.83 -0.91
N VAL A 108 0.48 -5.82 -1.06
CA VAL A 108 1.10 -6.17 -2.34
C VAL A 108 0.60 -7.54 -2.78
N ILE A 109 -0.03 -7.57 -3.94
CA ILE A 109 -0.46 -8.81 -4.60
C ILE A 109 0.60 -9.16 -5.65
N ASP A 110 1.24 -10.29 -5.43
CA ASP A 110 2.26 -10.86 -6.27
C ASP A 110 1.65 -11.95 -7.15
N GLU A 111 1.33 -11.58 -8.39
CA GLU A 111 0.66 -12.49 -9.34
C GLU A 111 1.57 -13.64 -9.78
N GLN A 112 2.88 -13.43 -9.79
CA GLN A 112 3.82 -14.42 -10.29
C GLN A 112 4.19 -15.44 -9.22
N ALA A 113 4.32 -15.00 -7.96
CA ALA A 113 4.51 -15.91 -6.84
C ALA A 113 3.19 -16.50 -6.31
N GLY A 114 2.04 -15.97 -6.74
CA GLY A 114 0.72 -16.36 -6.23
C GLY A 114 0.51 -15.97 -4.77
N LYS A 115 1.15 -14.88 -4.30
CA LYS A 115 1.16 -14.46 -2.89
C LYS A 115 0.49 -13.11 -2.69
N VAL A 116 -0.16 -12.94 -1.54
CA VAL A 116 -0.71 -11.66 -1.10
C VAL A 116 0.01 -11.24 0.17
N HIS A 117 0.87 -10.24 0.05
CA HIS A 117 1.61 -9.66 1.16
C HIS A 117 0.77 -8.57 1.83
N ARG A 118 0.11 -8.93 2.92
CA ARG A 118 -0.67 -7.99 3.74
C ARG A 118 0.24 -7.27 4.73
N PRO A 119 -0.09 -6.01 5.10
CA PRO A 119 0.64 -5.31 6.14
C PRO A 119 0.47 -6.03 7.49
N ALA A 120 1.50 -5.95 8.34
CA ALA A 120 1.42 -6.51 9.69
C ALA A 120 0.37 -5.75 10.50
N THR A 121 -0.52 -6.49 11.14
CA THR A 121 -1.45 -5.94 12.13
C THR A 121 -0.91 -6.12 13.53
N PHE A 122 -1.32 -5.23 14.42
CA PHE A 122 -0.93 -5.22 15.82
C PHE A 122 -2.18 -5.21 16.68
N CYS A 123 -2.10 -5.89 17.81
CA CYS A 123 -3.08 -5.80 18.87
C CYS A 123 -2.47 -5.10 20.08
N LEU A 124 -3.33 -4.40 20.82
CA LEU A 124 -2.97 -3.77 22.07
C LEU A 124 -3.54 -4.62 23.21
N THR A 125 -2.68 -5.08 24.11
CA THR A 125 -3.08 -5.86 25.29
C THR A 125 -2.83 -5.05 26.56
N LEU A 126 -3.76 -5.17 27.51
CA LEU A 126 -3.67 -4.53 28.82
C LEU A 126 -2.93 -5.45 29.79
N ASP A 127 -1.75 -5.05 30.24
CA ASP A 127 -0.98 -5.84 31.19
C ASP A 127 -1.37 -5.55 32.64
N SER A 128 -1.45 -4.27 32.99
CA SER A 128 -1.76 -3.84 34.36
C SER A 128 -2.25 -2.40 34.42
N ILE A 129 -2.83 -2.05 35.56
CA ILE A 129 -3.28 -0.69 35.89
C ILE A 129 -2.36 -0.14 36.98
N GLN A 130 -1.99 1.14 36.89
CA GLN A 130 -1.17 1.79 37.90
C GLN A 130 -1.92 1.90 39.25
N LYS A 131 -1.26 1.54 40.35
CA LYS A 131 -1.87 1.38 41.69
C LYS A 131 -2.48 2.65 42.31
N LEU A 132 -2.20 3.83 41.76
CA LEU A 132 -2.56 5.13 42.33
C LEU A 132 -3.62 5.88 41.51
N VAL A 133 -4.27 5.20 40.57
CA VAL A 133 -5.23 5.83 39.66
C VAL A 133 -6.65 5.55 40.12
N ASP A 134 -7.45 6.61 40.18
CA ASP A 134 -8.89 6.52 40.42
C ASP A 134 -9.58 5.77 39.28
N GLN A 135 -10.14 4.60 39.60
CA GLN A 135 -10.72 3.70 38.61
C GLN A 135 -11.93 4.32 37.91
N ASP A 136 -12.76 5.08 38.63
CA ASP A 136 -13.97 5.68 38.05
C ASP A 136 -13.59 6.80 37.05
N ALA A 137 -12.68 7.68 37.43
CA ALA A 137 -12.16 8.73 36.54
C ALA A 137 -11.42 8.16 35.32
N MET A 138 -10.80 6.98 35.46
CA MET A 138 -10.16 6.28 34.35
C MET A 138 -11.19 5.72 33.37
N ILE A 139 -12.24 5.06 33.87
CA ILE A 139 -13.31 4.48 33.04
C ILE A 139 -14.00 5.57 32.21
N ASP A 140 -14.29 6.72 32.83
CA ASP A 140 -14.91 7.86 32.15
C ASP A 140 -14.07 8.38 30.96
N LYS A 141 -12.73 8.24 31.02
CA LYS A 141 -11.83 8.57 29.90
C LYS A 141 -11.72 7.46 28.86
N LEU A 142 -11.80 6.19 29.29
CA LEU A 142 -11.66 5.03 28.41
C LEU A 142 -12.89 4.81 27.54
N MET A 143 -14.10 5.04 28.06
CA MET A 143 -15.36 4.89 27.32
C MET A 143 -15.37 5.65 25.97
N PRO A 144 -15.11 6.97 25.92
CA PRO A 144 -15.12 7.71 24.65
C PRO A 144 -13.94 7.33 23.74
N LEU A 145 -12.79 6.93 24.31
CA LEU A 145 -11.60 6.54 23.55
C LEU A 145 -11.82 5.21 22.82
N LEU A 146 -12.42 4.24 23.51
CA LEU A 146 -12.62 2.87 23.02
C LEU A 146 -13.97 2.67 22.33
N LYS A 147 -14.90 3.62 22.50
CA LYS A 147 -16.30 3.51 22.06
C LYS A 147 -16.97 2.24 22.62
N ARG A 148 -16.80 2.03 23.92
CA ARG A 148 -17.35 0.89 24.67
C ARG A 148 -18.14 1.37 25.88
N ASP A 149 -19.04 0.52 26.35
CA ASP A 149 -19.84 0.79 27.53
C ASP A 149 -19.05 0.61 28.82
N ARG A 150 -19.53 1.21 29.91
CA ARG A 150 -18.88 1.17 31.22
C ARG A 150 -18.61 -0.27 31.68
N ASP A 151 -19.60 -1.14 31.53
CA ASP A 151 -19.53 -2.53 31.96
C ASP A 151 -18.50 -3.33 31.15
N GLU A 152 -18.42 -3.09 29.84
CA GLU A 152 -17.41 -3.72 28.98
C GLU A 152 -16.00 -3.29 29.35
N VAL A 153 -15.81 -2.01 29.70
CA VAL A 153 -14.53 -1.49 30.15
C VAL A 153 -14.15 -2.09 31.50
N LEU A 154 -15.10 -2.22 32.44
CA LEU A 154 -14.86 -2.88 33.73
C LEU A 154 -14.43 -4.34 33.56
N ILE A 155 -15.12 -5.10 32.71
CA ILE A 155 -14.78 -6.49 32.40
C ILE A 155 -13.37 -6.56 31.77
N MET A 156 -13.05 -5.65 30.86
CA MET A 156 -11.74 -5.55 30.23
C MET A 156 -10.63 -5.26 31.23
N LEU A 157 -10.84 -4.33 32.17
CA LEU A 157 -9.88 -3.99 33.22
C LEU A 157 -9.68 -5.12 34.24
N ALA A 158 -10.72 -5.91 34.49
CA ALA A 158 -10.65 -7.08 35.38
C ALA A 158 -9.96 -8.29 34.72
N THR A 159 -9.93 -8.35 33.39
CA THR A 159 -9.37 -9.48 32.65
C THR A 159 -7.86 -9.31 32.46
N PRO A 160 -7.02 -10.23 32.96
CA PRO A 160 -5.58 -10.15 32.74
C PRO A 160 -5.26 -10.31 31.24
N LYS A 161 -4.38 -9.46 30.71
CA LYS A 161 -4.00 -9.46 29.28
C LYS A 161 -5.18 -9.25 28.32
N ALA A 162 -6.17 -8.46 28.73
CA ALA A 162 -7.31 -8.16 27.88
C ALA A 162 -6.88 -7.48 26.58
N VAL A 163 -7.36 -7.97 25.44
CA VAL A 163 -7.13 -7.31 24.15
C VAL A 163 -8.04 -6.10 24.04
N ILE A 164 -7.44 -4.91 24.15
CA ILE A 164 -8.16 -3.63 24.07
C ILE A 164 -8.65 -3.44 22.63
N ARG A 165 -7.75 -3.58 21.66
CA ARG A 165 -8.04 -3.35 20.24
C ARG A 165 -7.17 -4.22 19.35
N ARG A 166 -7.74 -4.70 18.24
CA ARG A 166 -7.07 -5.53 17.22
C ARG A 166 -6.93 -4.77 15.91
N ARG A 167 -6.15 -5.33 14.98
CA ARG A 167 -6.03 -4.84 13.59
C ARG A 167 -5.57 -3.39 13.47
N LEU A 168 -4.69 -2.96 14.37
CA LEU A 168 -4.08 -1.64 14.30
C LEU A 168 -2.81 -1.69 13.45
N ASP A 169 -2.51 -0.60 12.75
CA ASP A 169 -1.14 -0.39 12.24
C ASP A 169 -0.20 -0.08 13.41
N HIS A 170 1.10 -0.28 13.20
CA HIS A 170 2.10 -0.11 14.26
C HIS A 170 2.08 1.29 14.88
N VAL A 171 1.90 2.34 14.07
CA VAL A 171 1.94 3.73 14.52
C VAL A 171 0.69 4.05 15.34
N SER A 172 -0.49 3.64 14.89
CA SER A 172 -1.74 3.79 15.64
C SER A 172 -1.72 2.98 16.93
N ALA A 173 -1.18 1.76 16.92
CA ALA A 173 -1.03 0.94 18.12
C ALA A 173 -0.11 1.63 19.14
N GLN A 174 1.05 2.14 18.71
CA GLN A 174 1.96 2.88 19.59
C GLN A 174 1.35 4.18 20.11
N ARG A 175 0.63 4.94 19.28
CA ARG A 175 -0.06 6.17 19.71
C ARG A 175 -1.11 5.86 20.76
N LEU A 176 -1.94 4.83 20.54
CA LEU A 176 -2.95 4.41 21.48
C LEU A 176 -2.33 3.91 22.80
N ALA A 177 -1.25 3.13 22.73
CA ALA A 177 -0.50 2.68 23.89
C ALA A 177 -0.02 3.85 24.75
N LYS A 178 0.59 4.88 24.12
CA LYS A 178 1.03 6.09 24.82
C LYS A 178 -0.12 6.87 25.45
N THR A 179 -1.25 7.01 24.75
CA THR A 179 -2.43 7.66 25.32
C THR A 179 -2.97 6.91 26.53
N LEU A 180 -2.95 5.57 26.50
CA LEU A 180 -3.42 4.74 27.60
C LEU A 180 -2.46 4.75 28.79
N ASP A 181 -1.15 4.82 28.54
CA ASP A 181 -0.14 4.99 29.58
C ASP A 181 -0.34 6.29 30.37
N LEU A 182 -0.65 7.40 29.68
CA LEU A 182 -1.01 8.68 30.31
C LEU A 182 -2.29 8.62 31.15
N ILE A 183 -3.18 7.68 30.86
CA ILE A 183 -4.42 7.43 31.60
C ILE A 183 -4.17 6.50 32.80
N GLY A 184 -3.01 5.84 32.86
CA GLY A 184 -2.63 4.91 33.93
C GLY A 184 -2.75 3.42 33.59
N CYS A 185 -2.91 3.09 32.31
CA CYS A 185 -2.99 1.72 31.82
C CYS A 185 -1.66 1.29 31.17
N ASN A 186 -0.99 0.31 31.76
CA ASN A 186 0.20 -0.30 31.18
C ASN A 186 -0.23 -1.27 30.07
N CYS A 187 0.09 -0.93 28.83
CA CYS A 187 -0.30 -1.70 27.66
C CYS A 187 0.94 -2.14 26.87
N THR A 188 0.90 -3.36 26.34
CA THR A 188 1.88 -3.87 25.38
C THR A 188 1.29 -3.94 23.98
N VAL A 189 2.12 -3.61 22.99
CA VAL A 189 1.80 -3.74 21.56
C VAL A 189 2.38 -5.06 21.09
N GLU A 190 1.51 -6.01 20.76
CA GLU A 190 1.92 -7.29 20.19
C GLU A 190 1.60 -7.33 18.70
N LYS A 191 2.48 -7.98 17.92
CA LYS A 191 2.19 -8.25 16.51
C LYS A 191 1.12 -9.33 16.46
N GLU A 192 -0.03 -9.01 15.87
CA GLU A 192 -1.08 -9.99 15.63
C GLU A 192 -0.54 -10.95 14.58
N LEU A 193 -0.38 -12.22 14.97
CA LEU A 193 -0.10 -13.27 14.00
C LEU A 193 -1.31 -13.32 13.08
N ALA A 194 -1.09 -13.00 11.80
CA ALA A 194 -2.11 -13.23 10.81
C ALA A 194 -2.48 -14.71 10.93
N GLU A 195 -3.72 -15.00 11.31
CA GLU A 195 -4.27 -16.33 11.10
C GLU A 195 -4.28 -16.49 9.59
N ASP A 196 -3.19 -17.08 9.09
CA ASP A 196 -2.98 -17.35 7.68
C ASP A 196 -4.19 -18.17 7.26
N GLY A 197 -5.04 -17.55 6.44
CA GLY A 197 -6.32 -18.09 6.06
C GLY A 197 -6.13 -19.56 5.70
N MET A 198 -6.76 -20.41 6.51
CA MET A 198 -6.78 -21.87 6.45
C MET A 198 -6.50 -22.33 5.02
N THR A 199 -5.28 -22.84 4.79
CA THR A 199 -4.93 -23.42 3.50
C THR A 199 -5.84 -24.61 3.34
N ILE A 200 -6.92 -24.48 2.55
CA ILE A 200 -7.71 -25.64 2.17
C ILE A 200 -6.72 -26.57 1.46
N PRO A 201 -6.49 -27.80 1.94
CA PRO A 201 -5.68 -28.75 1.21
C PRO A 201 -6.39 -29.01 -0.11
N ILE A 202 -5.87 -28.46 -1.20
CA ILE A 202 -6.27 -28.82 -2.54
C ILE A 202 -5.86 -30.28 -2.71
N SER A 203 -6.80 -31.16 -2.41
CA SER A 203 -6.72 -32.56 -2.80
C SER A 203 -6.83 -32.58 -4.32
N GLY A 204 -5.75 -33.00 -4.99
CA GLY A 204 -5.78 -33.26 -6.43
C GLY A 204 -6.89 -34.26 -6.78
N PRO A 205 -7.40 -34.19 -8.02
CA PRO A 205 -6.80 -35.07 -9.01
C PRO A 205 -6.51 -34.36 -10.34
N GLY A 206 -5.53 -34.92 -11.05
CA GLY A 206 -5.01 -34.35 -12.29
C GLY A 206 -6.07 -34.08 -13.36
N ALA A 207 -5.89 -32.97 -14.05
CA ALA A 207 -6.46 -32.75 -15.37
C ALA A 207 -5.39 -32.11 -16.27
N ARG A 208 -5.00 -32.91 -17.26
CA ARG A 208 -4.22 -32.62 -18.46
C ARG A 208 -4.25 -31.16 -18.90
N ALA A 209 -3.05 -30.65 -19.20
CA ALA A 209 -2.82 -29.44 -19.97
C ALA A 209 -3.55 -29.48 -21.33
N ALA A 210 -4.26 -28.40 -21.64
CA ALA A 210 -4.65 -28.05 -22.99
C ALA A 210 -3.83 -26.81 -23.42
N PRO A 211 -3.26 -26.78 -24.63
CA PRO A 211 -2.53 -25.63 -25.13
C PRO A 211 -3.49 -24.49 -25.48
N ILE A 212 -3.20 -23.30 -24.97
CA ILE A 212 -3.90 -22.07 -25.34
C ILE A 212 -3.40 -21.65 -26.74
N PRO A 213 -4.28 -21.41 -27.73
CA PRO A 213 -3.86 -20.90 -29.02
C PRO A 213 -3.46 -19.43 -28.92
N SER A 214 -2.20 -19.16 -29.19
CA SER A 214 -1.64 -17.83 -29.39
C SER A 214 -2.27 -17.21 -30.64
N THR A 215 -3.28 -16.36 -30.44
CA THR A 215 -3.88 -15.56 -31.52
C THR A 215 -4.01 -14.12 -31.04
N TYR A 216 -2.93 -13.35 -31.11
CA TYR A 216 -2.99 -11.89 -31.23
C TYR A 216 -2.53 -11.55 -32.63
N LEU A 217 -3.47 -11.58 -33.56
CA LEU A 217 -3.34 -10.99 -34.87
C LEU A 217 -3.65 -9.50 -34.75
N SER A 218 -2.60 -8.73 -35.06
CA SER A 218 -2.61 -7.41 -35.69
C SER A 218 -3.96 -7.03 -36.33
N GLN A 219 -4.57 -5.96 -35.81
CA GLN A 219 -5.48 -5.11 -36.57
C GLN A 219 -5.21 -3.66 -36.19
N SER A 220 -4.35 -3.05 -37.00
CA SER A 220 -4.22 -1.62 -37.20
C SER A 220 -5.36 -1.15 -38.08
N ASP A 221 -6.19 -0.23 -37.58
CA ASP A 221 -6.99 0.67 -38.42
C ASP A 221 -6.60 2.13 -38.13
N PRO A 222 -6.56 2.99 -39.17
CA PRO A 222 -6.08 4.36 -39.08
C PRO A 222 -7.21 5.30 -38.69
N ILE A 223 -7.01 6.12 -37.67
CA ILE A 223 -7.89 7.28 -37.40
C ILE A 223 -7.02 8.49 -37.06
N ASP A 224 -6.97 9.37 -38.06
CA ASP A 224 -6.90 10.82 -38.08
C ASP A 224 -6.10 11.62 -37.03
N ASP A 225 -5.26 12.46 -37.63
CA ASP A 225 -4.47 13.57 -37.10
C ASP A 225 -5.25 14.62 -36.30
N GLU A 226 -4.51 15.27 -35.38
CA GLU A 226 -4.79 16.49 -34.59
C GLU A 226 -5.76 16.40 -33.39
N PRO A 227 -5.33 16.83 -32.18
CA PRO A 227 -4.70 18.14 -31.95
C PRO A 227 -3.50 18.11 -30.97
N VAL A 228 -2.27 18.00 -31.49
CA VAL A 228 -1.02 18.16 -30.70
C VAL A 228 -0.46 19.59 -30.76
N ARG A 229 -1.19 20.55 -31.34
CA ARG A 229 -0.70 21.94 -31.50
C ARG A 229 -1.09 22.95 -30.41
N ARG A 230 -1.74 22.55 -29.30
CA ARG A 230 -2.10 23.49 -28.22
C ARG A 230 -1.31 23.36 -26.90
N ALA A 231 -0.50 22.32 -26.71
CA ALA A 231 0.29 22.14 -25.49
C ALA A 231 1.67 22.83 -25.51
N SER A 232 2.17 23.29 -26.67
CA SER A 232 3.51 23.89 -26.79
C SER A 232 3.57 25.42 -26.64
N LEU A 233 2.42 26.10 -26.53
CA LEU A 233 2.35 27.54 -26.32
C LEU A 233 2.29 27.96 -24.84
N LEU A 234 1.79 27.10 -23.95
CA LEU A 234 1.70 27.40 -22.52
C LEU A 234 3.03 27.17 -21.77
N SER A 235 3.87 26.24 -22.22
CA SER A 235 5.20 26.01 -21.68
C SER A 235 6.19 27.13 -22.04
N ARG A 236 6.00 27.84 -23.17
CA ARG A 236 6.84 29.00 -23.55
C ARG A 236 6.45 30.33 -22.88
N LEU A 237 5.26 30.41 -22.29
CA LEU A 237 4.81 31.58 -21.52
C LEU A 237 5.29 31.53 -20.06
N TRP A 238 5.43 30.34 -19.47
CA TRP A 238 5.92 30.19 -18.09
C TRP A 238 7.43 30.50 -17.94
N GLU A 239 8.25 30.16 -18.95
CA GLU A 239 9.69 30.48 -18.94
C GLU A 239 10.02 31.97 -19.09
N ARG A 240 9.09 32.79 -19.64
CA ARG A 240 9.28 34.25 -19.70
C ARG A 240 8.94 34.97 -18.39
N VAL A 241 8.00 34.45 -17.60
CA VAL A 241 7.59 35.09 -16.34
C VAL A 241 8.62 34.86 -15.22
N THR A 242 9.36 33.77 -15.26
CA THR A 242 10.37 33.43 -14.23
C THR A 242 11.74 34.08 -14.46
N ARG A 243 12.09 34.46 -15.70
CA ARG A 243 13.36 35.18 -15.98
C ARG A 243 13.34 36.68 -15.63
N SER A 244 12.18 37.33 -15.55
CA SER A 244 12.11 38.76 -15.21
C SER A 244 12.24 39.07 -13.71
N ARG A 245 12.33 38.06 -12.82
CA ARG A 245 12.43 38.26 -11.36
C ARG A 245 13.83 38.14 -10.76
N VAL A 246 14.87 37.91 -11.58
CA VAL A 246 16.26 37.70 -11.10
C VAL A 246 17.16 38.92 -11.39
N GLN A 247 16.64 40.03 -11.91
CA GLN A 247 17.44 41.25 -12.22
C GLN A 247 17.15 42.48 -11.34
N GLN A 248 16.62 42.29 -10.14
CA GLN A 248 16.50 43.40 -9.17
C GLN A 248 16.92 42.97 -7.77
N TRP A 249 18.17 42.51 -7.59
CA TRP A 249 18.96 42.63 -6.37
C TRP A 249 20.44 42.65 -6.77
#